data_AF-A0A7V6W7F1-F1
#
_entry.id   AF-A0A7V6W7F1-F1
#
_cell.length_a   1.000
_cell.length_b   1.000
_cell.length_c   1.000
_cell.angle_alpha   90.00
_cell.angle_beta   90.00
_cell.angle_gamma   90.00
#
_symmetry.space_group_name_H-M   'P 1'
#
loop_
_entity.id
_entity.type
_entity.pdbx_description
1 polymer ?
#
loop_
_entity_poly.entity_id
_entity_poly.type
_entity_poly.pdbx_seq_one_letter_code
_entity_poly.pdbx_strand_id
1 'polypeptide(L)' 'MKQIVSTEAFNKGLNKLLAEYDIYGPVRLPMRGTHSDTDKIQYQQVHSFDEMEWDEKSQFSPKSAVLPINQLLFYFVE' A
#
# COMPACT_ATOMS: atom_id res chain seq x y z
N MET A 1 21.84 2.22 -7.38
CA MET A 1 21.09 0.96 -7.54
C MET A 1 20.93 0.69 -9.03
N LYS A 2 21.27 -0.51 -9.51
CA LYS A 2 21.22 -0.86 -10.94
C LYS A 2 19.80 -1.29 -11.28
N GLN A 3 19.04 -0.43 -11.96
CA GLN A 3 17.70 -0.76 -12.46
C GLN A 3 17.83 -1.84 -13.54
N ILE A 4 17.21 -3.01 -13.33
CA ILE A 4 17.22 -4.14 -14.29
C ILE A 4 16.08 -3.96 -15.32
N VAL A 5 15.08 -3.13 -15.01
CA VAL A 5 13.85 -2.93 -15.79
C VAL A 5 13.49 -1.44 -15.80
N SER A 6 12.97 -0.90 -16.91
CA SER A 6 12.47 0.47 -16.97
C SER A 6 11.14 0.61 -16.23
N THR A 7 10.85 1.80 -15.68
CA THR A 7 9.58 2.09 -15.00
C THR A 7 8.36 1.76 -15.88
N GLU A 8 8.45 2.03 -17.18
CA GLU A 8 7.40 1.69 -18.15
C GLU A 8 7.18 0.18 -18.30
N ALA A 9 8.27 -0.60 -18.37
CA ALA A 9 8.17 -2.06 -18.47
C ALA A 9 7.62 -2.67 -17.17
N PHE A 10 7.97 -2.10 -16.01
CA PHE A 10 7.40 -2.49 -14.72
C PHE A 10 5.90 -2.20 -14.66
N ASN A 11 5.48 -0.97 -14.99
CA ASN A 11 4.06 -0.58 -15.02
C ASN A 11 3.26 -1.46 -15.99
N LYS A 12 3.84 -1.86 -17.12
CA LYS A 12 3.19 -2.79 -18.07
C LYS A 12 3.00 -4.19 -17.48
N GLY A 13 3.97 -4.69 -16.71
CA GLY A 13 3.86 -5.95 -15.98
C GLY A 13 2.82 -5.88 -14.86
N LEU A 14 2.86 -4.80 -14.08
CA LEU A 14 1.94 -4.51 -12.99
C LEU A 14 0.49 -4.46 -13.49
N ASN A 15 0.22 -3.75 -14.59
CA ASN A 15 -1.11 -3.67 -15.20
C ASN A 15 -1.68 -5.03 -15.62
N LYS A 16 -0.83 -5.96 -16.09
CA LYS A 16 -1.28 -7.32 -16.42
C LYS A 16 -1.68 -8.10 -15.17
N LEU A 17 -0.94 -7.92 -14.08
CA LEU A 17 -1.21 -8.58 -12.82
C LEU A 17 -2.46 -8.01 -12.14
N LEU A 18 -2.68 -6.69 -12.24
CA LEU A 18 -3.87 -6.00 -11.70
C LEU A 18 -5.18 -6.46 -12.34
N ALA A 19 -5.13 -7.10 -13.52
CA ALA A 19 -6.33 -7.67 -14.14
C ALA A 19 -6.86 -8.91 -13.41
N GLU A 20 -6.03 -9.58 -12.63
CA GLU A 20 -6.35 -10.85 -11.96
C GLU A 20 -6.13 -10.80 -10.44
N TYR A 21 -5.24 -9.92 -9.97
CA TYR A 21 -4.82 -9.85 -8.58
C TYR A 21 -4.85 -8.41 -8.04
N ASP A 22 -5.27 -8.27 -6.78
CA ASP A 22 -5.08 -7.03 -6.04
C ASP A 22 -3.64 -6.94 -5.52
N ILE A 23 -2.90 -5.96 -6.02
CA ILE A 23 -1.49 -5.76 -5.66
C ILE A 23 -1.39 -4.69 -4.59
N TYR A 24 -0.78 -5.05 -3.47
CA TYR A 24 -0.57 -4.14 -2.34
C TYR A 24 0.92 -3.80 -2.20
N GLY A 25 1.20 -2.51 -2.02
CA GLY A 25 2.54 -1.97 -1.84
C GLY A 25 2.56 -0.87 -0.77
N PRO A 26 3.74 -0.51 -0.26
CA PRO A 26 3.89 0.61 0.66
C PRO A 26 3.56 1.92 -0.07
N VAL A 27 2.64 2.72 0.49
CA VAL A 27 2.26 4.03 -0.06
C VAL A 27 2.43 5.09 1.02
N ARG A 28 2.96 6.25 0.64
CA ARG A 28 3.04 7.43 1.51
C ARG A 28 1.69 8.15 1.52
N LEU A 29 1.05 8.16 2.68
CA LEU A 29 -0.19 8.89 2.92
C LEU A 29 0.14 10.21 3.63
N PRO A 30 0.16 11.34 2.90
CA PRO A 30 0.47 12.62 3.50
C PRO A 30 -0.62 13.02 4.49
N MET A 31 -0.23 13.70 5.57
CA MET A 31 -1.13 14.26 6.59
C MET A 31 -2.00 13.23 7.35
N ARG A 32 -1.66 11.93 7.28
CA ARG A 32 -2.35 10.84 8.01
C ARG A 32 -1.50 10.20 9.11
N GLY A 33 -0.42 10.86 9.51
CA GLY A 33 0.44 10.45 10.61
C GLY A 33 -0.21 10.59 11.98
N THR A 34 0.41 9.94 12.96
CA THR A 34 -0.01 9.94 14.37
C THR A 34 0.17 11.31 15.03
N HIS A 35 0.99 12.18 14.44
CA HIS A 35 1.24 13.55 14.88
C HIS A 35 0.85 14.53 13.77
N SER A 36 0.57 15.78 14.14
CA SER A 36 0.36 16.88 13.19
C SER A 36 1.51 16.93 12.18
N ASP A 37 1.17 17.09 10.90
CA ASP A 37 2.09 17.23 9.78
C ASP A 37 3.06 16.05 9.55
N THR A 38 2.72 14.85 10.06
CA THR A 38 3.54 13.66 9.82
C THR A 38 2.92 12.79 8.72
N ASP A 39 3.76 12.29 7.83
CA ASP A 39 3.37 11.31 6.83
C ASP A 39 3.25 9.92 7.45
N LYS A 40 2.34 9.12 6.91
CA LYS A 40 2.18 7.72 7.31
C LYS A 40 2.44 6.82 6.12
N ILE A 41 3.31 5.84 6.29
CA ILE A 41 3.56 4.83 5.26
C ILE A 41 2.80 3.56 5.65
N GLN A 42 1.84 3.18 4.82
CA GLN A 42 1.02 2.00 5.02
C GLN A 42 0.89 1.23 3.71
N TYR A 43 0.73 -0.09 3.81
CA TYR A 43 0.40 -0.91 2.65
C TYR A 43 -1.01 -0.59 2.15
N GLN A 44 -1.12 -0.22 0.88
CA GLN A 44 -2.37 0.03 0.19
C GLN A 44 -2.31 -0.59 -1.21
N GLN A 45 -3.44 -0.73 -1.87
CA GLN A 45 -3.48 -1.14 -3.27
C GLN A 45 -2.73 -0.11 -4.13
N VAL A 46 -1.85 -0.60 -5.00
CA VAL A 46 -0.99 0.24 -5.85
C VAL A 46 -1.23 -0.07 -7.32
N HIS A 47 -1.26 0.97 -8.14
CA HIS A 47 -1.52 0.86 -9.58
C HIS A 47 -0.33 1.28 -10.45
N SER A 48 0.67 1.93 -9.86
CA SER A 48 1.86 2.38 -10.57
C SER A 48 3.12 2.34 -9.70
N PHE A 49 4.28 2.39 -10.35
CA PHE A 49 5.57 2.46 -9.66
C PHE A 49 5.73 3.74 -8.82
N ASP A 50 5.17 4.85 -9.27
CA ASP A 50 5.31 6.18 -8.65
C ASP A 50 4.48 6.31 -7.36
N GLU A 51 3.43 5.48 -7.21
CA GLU A 51 2.63 5.41 -5.99
C GLU A 51 3.34 4.67 -4.85
N MET A 52 4.33 3.83 -5.19
CA MET A 52 5.05 3.03 -4.21
C MET A 52 6.15 3.83 -3.54
N GLU A 53 6.20 3.76 -2.21
CA GLU A 53 7.25 4.32 -1.38
C GLU A 53 8.42 3.34 -1.29
N TRP A 54 9.59 3.76 -1.77
CA TRP A 54 10.78 2.89 -1.88
C TRP A 54 11.87 3.24 -0.85
N ASP A 55 11.85 4.45 -0.30
CA ASP A 55 12.94 4.96 0.53
C ASP A 55 12.71 4.68 2.03
N GLU A 56 11.45 4.68 2.46
CA GLU A 56 11.10 4.54 3.87
C GLU A 56 10.28 3.27 4.19
N LYS A 57 10.51 2.70 5.37
CA LYS A 57 9.78 1.51 5.83
C LYS A 57 8.37 1.86 6.28
N SER A 58 7.43 0.95 6.03
CA SER A 58 6.06 1.07 6.52
C SER A 58 5.97 1.09 8.05
N GLN A 59 5.11 1.94 8.59
CA GLN A 59 4.83 2.00 10.03
C GLN A 59 3.94 0.84 10.51
N PHE A 60 3.24 0.17 9.58
CA PHE A 60 2.32 -0.93 9.86
C PHE A 60 2.76 -2.20 9.13
N SER A 61 2.40 -3.36 9.69
CA SER A 61 2.64 -4.66 9.04
C SER A 61 1.85 -4.77 7.73
N PRO A 62 2.39 -5.42 6.68
CA PRO A 62 1.65 -5.69 5.44
C PRO A 62 0.32 -6.41 5.68
N LYS A 63 0.25 -7.24 6.74
CA LYS A 63 -0.97 -7.94 7.14
C LYS A 63 -2.12 -7.00 7.44
N SER A 64 -1.83 -5.77 7.90
CA SER A 64 -2.86 -4.78 8.21
C SER A 64 -3.65 -4.28 7.00
N ALA A 65 -3.12 -4.44 5.78
CA ALA A 65 -3.83 -4.08 4.56
C ALA A 65 -4.98 -5.06 4.25
N VAL A 66 -4.83 -6.32 4.64
CA VAL A 66 -5.81 -7.40 4.37
C VAL A 66 -6.61 -7.74 5.63
N LEU A 67 -5.95 -7.72 6.79
CA LEU A 67 -6.53 -8.04 8.08
C LEU A 67 -6.75 -6.74 8.85
N PRO A 68 -8.00 -6.27 8.99
CA PRO A 68 -8.26 -5.04 9.72
C PRO A 68 -7.79 -5.19 11.17
N ILE A 69 -7.08 -4.16 11.66
CA ILE A 69 -6.56 -4.11 13.04
C ILE A 69 -7.72 -4.16 14.05
N ASN A 70 -8.87 -3.59 13.67
CA ASN A 70 -10.07 -3.57 14.49
C ASN A 70 -11.07 -4.61 13.96
N GLN A 71 -11.57 -5.46 14.85
CA GLN A 71 -12.61 -6.43 14.53
C GLN A 71 -13.89 -6.08 15.28
N LEU A 72 -15.04 -6.20 14.62
CA LEU A 72 -16.34 -5.97 15.23
C LEU A 72 -16.66 -7.14 16.17
N LEU A 73 -16.70 -6.89 17.48
CA LEU A 73 -16.94 -7.94 18.49
C LEU A 73 -18.42 -8.29 18.64
N PHE A 74 -19.31 -7.31 18.49
CA PHE A 74 -20.75 -7.51 18.61
C PHE A 74 -21.48 -6.82 17.47
N TYR A 75 -22.38 -7.54 16.81
CA TYR A 75 -23.32 -7.02 15.83
C TYR A 75 -24.73 -7.44 16.25
N PHE A 76 -25.53 -6.48 16.68
CA PHE A 76 -26.90 -6.71 17.11
C PHE A 76 -27.86 -6.36 15.96
N VAL A 77 -28.77 -7.27 15.65
CA VAL A 77 -29.87 -7.08 14.69
C VAL A 77 -31.18 -7.30 15.46
N GLU A 78 -32.22 -6.52 15.15
CA GLU A 78 -33.53 -6.51 15.84
C GLU A 78 -34.31 -7.82 15.67
#